data_AF-A0A968JPK6-F1
#
_entry.id   AF-A0A968JPK6-F1
#
_cell.length_a   1.000
_cell.length_b   1.000
_cell.length_c   1.000
_cell.angle_alpha   90.00
_cell.angle_beta   90.00
_cell.angle_gamma   90.00
#
_symmetry.space_group_name_H-M   'P 1'
#
loop_
_entity.id
_entity.type
_entity.pdbx_description
1 polymer ?
#
loop_
_entity_poly.entity_id
_entity_poly.type
_entity_poly.pdbx_seq_one_letter_code
_entity_poly.pdbx_strand_id
1 'polypeptide(L)'
;MKRFWFLFIPGVFVGFLIFWSGSVAVHKTSTDEYCNSCHTIHPHATTSWKKSVHYETKSGNHTGCVECHLPPKGEGYLIAKVKQDPVIYGENGPKIQNHST
;
A
#
# COMPACT_ATOMS: atom_id res chain seq x y z
N MET A 1 -35.29 -24.93 1.60
CA MET A 1 -33.92 -24.85 2.16
C MET A 1 -32.81 -25.02 1.10
N LYS A 2 -32.84 -26.02 0.21
CA LYS A 2 -31.79 -26.24 -0.81
C LYS A 2 -31.58 -25.08 -1.81
N ARG A 3 -32.68 -24.41 -2.20
CA ARG A 3 -32.68 -23.30 -3.18
C ARG A 3 -32.09 -21.99 -2.62
N PHE A 4 -32.18 -21.78 -1.30
CA PHE A 4 -31.50 -20.68 -0.61
C PHE A 4 -29.99 -20.89 -0.61
N TRP A 5 -29.54 -22.11 -0.31
CA TRP A 5 -28.12 -22.45 -0.29
C TRP A 5 -27.47 -22.35 -1.68
N PHE A 6 -28.20 -22.71 -2.74
CA PHE A 6 -27.76 -22.55 -4.13
C PHE A 6 -27.54 -21.09 -4.57
N LEU A 7 -28.25 -20.13 -3.97
CA LEU A 7 -28.08 -18.69 -4.25
C LEU A 7 -27.10 -18.00 -3.28
N PHE A 8 -27.02 -18.51 -2.05
CA PHE A 8 -26.15 -17.97 -1.02
C PHE A 8 -24.67 -18.32 -1.26
N ILE A 9 -24.35 -19.55 -1.69
CA ILE A 9 -22.97 -19.98 -1.95
C ILE A 9 -22.27 -19.12 -3.02
N PRO A 10 -22.86 -18.86 -4.20
CA PRO A 10 -22.23 -18.00 -5.21
C PRO A 10 -22.01 -16.57 -4.70
N GLY A 11 -22.96 -16.02 -3.93
CA GLY A 11 -22.84 -14.68 -3.35
C GLY A 11 -21.67 -14.56 -2.39
N VAL A 12 -21.50 -15.53 -1.49
CA VAL A 12 -20.36 -15.59 -0.57
C VAL A 12 -19.05 -15.76 -1.33
N PHE A 13 -19.03 -16.60 -2.38
CA PHE A 13 -17.84 -16.80 -3.19
C PHE A 13 -17.40 -15.53 -3.92
N VAL A 14 -18.34 -14.80 -4.53
CA VAL A 14 -18.05 -13.50 -5.17
C VAL A 14 -17.57 -12.47 -4.14
N GLY A 15 -18.23 -12.38 -2.98
CA GLY A 15 -17.80 -11.49 -1.90
C GLY A 15 -16.38 -11.79 -1.42
N PHE A 16 -16.05 -13.07 -1.26
CA PHE A 16 -14.70 -13.51 -0.91
C PHE A 16 -13.67 -13.14 -1.98
N LEU A 17 -13.98 -13.34 -3.26
CA LEU A 17 -13.07 -12.97 -4.35
C LEU A 17 -12.80 -11.46 -4.41
N ILE A 18 -13.81 -10.63 -4.18
CA ILE A 18 -13.65 -9.17 -4.12
C ILE A 18 -12.77 -8.78 -2.94
N PHE A 19 -13.05 -9.34 -1.76
CA PHE A 19 -12.23 -9.07 -0.57
C PHE A 19 -10.78 -9.51 -0.74
N TRP A 20 -10.56 -10.71 -1.29
CA TRP A 20 -9.25 -11.26 -1.56
C TRP A 20 -8.48 -10.39 -2.57
N SER A 21 -9.11 -10.06 -3.69
CA SER A 21 -8.48 -9.24 -4.73
C SER A 21 -8.12 -7.84 -4.22
N GLY A 22 -9.00 -7.21 -3.43
CA GLY A 22 -8.71 -5.94 -2.75
C GLY A 22 -7.50 -6.04 -1.81
N SER A 23 -7.42 -7.12 -1.03
CA SER A 23 -6.27 -7.36 -0.14
C SER A 23 -4.96 -7.50 -0.92
N VAL A 24 -4.97 -8.24 -2.02
CA VAL A 24 -3.80 -8.37 -2.91
C VAL A 24 -3.43 -7.03 -3.53
N ALA A 25 -4.40 -6.24 -3.99
CA ALA A 25 -4.16 -4.93 -4.57
C ALA A 25 -3.48 -3.98 -3.56
N VAL A 26 -3.94 -3.97 -2.31
CA VAL A 26 -3.31 -3.17 -1.24
C VAL A 26 -1.86 -3.58 -1.03
N HIS A 27 -1.55 -4.87 -1.03
CA HIS A 27 -0.17 -5.34 -0.90
C HIS A 27 0.69 -4.99 -2.11
N LYS A 28 0.17 -5.16 -3.32
CA LYS A 28 0.88 -4.85 -4.57
C LYS A 28 1.18 -3.36 -4.71
N THR A 29 0.24 -2.50 -4.33
CA THR A 29 0.44 -1.04 -4.34
C THR A 29 1.28 -0.55 -3.16
N SER A 30 1.81 -1.45 -2.34
CA SER A 30 2.69 -1.14 -1.20
C SER A 30 4.10 -1.69 -1.39
N THR A 31 4.48 -2.14 -2.59
CA THR A 31 5.86 -2.58 -2.87
C THR A 31 6.71 -1.44 -3.41
N ASP A 32 8.03 -1.57 -3.26
CA ASP A 32 8.99 -0.56 -3.70
C ASP A 32 8.99 -0.37 -5.22
N GLU A 33 8.72 -1.44 -5.97
CA GLU A 33 8.59 -1.40 -7.43
C GLU A 33 7.38 -0.58 -7.86
N TYR A 34 6.26 -0.71 -7.13
CA TYR A 34 5.07 0.09 -7.42
C TYR A 34 5.32 1.57 -7.14
N CYS A 35 5.99 1.90 -6.03
CA CYS A 35 6.39 3.28 -5.73
C CYS A 35 7.22 3.89 -6.87
N ASN A 36 8.19 3.14 -7.42
CA ASN A 36 9.03 3.58 -8.53
C ASN A 36 8.25 3.82 -9.86
N SER A 37 7.03 3.30 -9.97
CA SER A 37 6.28 3.31 -11.25
C SER A 37 5.35 4.52 -11.45
N CYS A 38 4.98 5.25 -10.39
CA CYS A 38 3.84 6.18 -10.47
C CYS A 38 4.19 7.69 -10.39
N HIS A 39 5.25 8.11 -9.70
CA HIS A 39 5.71 9.51 -9.73
C HIS A 39 7.18 9.61 -10.11
N THR A 40 7.50 10.61 -10.93
CA THR A 40 8.86 10.90 -11.44
C THR A 40 9.91 11.13 -10.35
N ILE A 41 9.49 11.47 -9.13
CA ILE A 41 10.38 11.63 -7.98
C ILE A 41 10.82 10.31 -7.35
N HIS A 42 10.01 9.25 -7.46
CA HIS A 42 10.33 7.97 -6.86
C HIS A 42 11.58 7.32 -7.47
N PRO A 43 11.85 7.35 -8.79
CA PRO A 43 13.13 6.88 -9.34
C PRO A 43 14.37 7.47 -8.67
N HIS A 44 14.37 8.79 -8.40
CA HIS A 44 15.46 9.45 -7.69
C HIS A 44 15.51 9.06 -6.20
N ALA A 45 14.36 8.98 -5.55
CA ALA A 45 14.24 8.56 -4.16
C ALA A 45 14.67 7.09 -3.97
N THR A 46 14.24 6.17 -4.83
CA THR A 46 14.62 4.75 -4.84
C THR A 46 16.11 4.59 -5.06
N THR A 47 16.72 5.37 -5.95
CA THR A 47 18.18 5.35 -6.14
C THR A 47 18.92 5.80 -4.88
N SER A 48 18.41 6.82 -4.20
CA SER A 48 19.01 7.34 -2.95
C SER A 48 18.81 6.36 -1.79
N TRP A 49 17.62 5.77 -1.67
CA TRP A 49 17.29 4.75 -0.69
C TRP A 49 18.14 3.50 -0.83
N LYS A 50 18.37 3.01 -2.06
CA LYS A 50 19.25 1.86 -2.33
C LYS A 50 20.70 2.10 -1.90
N LYS A 51 21.15 3.35 -1.87
CA LYS A 51 22.49 3.74 -1.37
C LYS A 51 22.51 4.04 0.13
N SER A 52 21.36 3.99 0.80
CA SER A 52 21.22 4.34 2.21
C SER A 52 21.35 3.10 3.11
N VAL A 53 21.57 3.35 4.40
CA VAL A 53 21.60 2.31 5.44
C VAL A 53 20.27 1.56 5.61
N HIS A 54 19.17 2.09 5.05
CA HIS A 54 17.85 1.47 5.09
C HIS A 54 17.70 0.34 4.05
N TYR A 55 18.56 0.28 3.03
CA TYR A 55 18.60 -0.81 2.05
C TYR A 55 19.77 -1.77 2.31
N GLU A 56 20.99 -1.24 2.45
CA GLU A 56 22.18 -2.05 2.72
C GLU A 56 22.48 -2.13 4.21
N THR A 57 21.74 -2.98 4.91
CA THR A 57 21.86 -3.16 6.35
C THR A 57 22.63 -4.44 6.70
N LYS A 58 23.38 -4.38 7.81
CA LYS A 58 24.17 -5.50 8.33
C LYS A 58 23.33 -6.70 8.76
N SER A 59 22.04 -6.50 9.04
CA SER A 59 21.12 -7.58 9.44
C SER A 59 20.49 -8.31 8.26
N GLY A 60 20.67 -7.82 7.02
CA GLY A 60 20.07 -8.40 5.81
C GLY A 60 18.59 -8.05 5.59
N ASN A 61 17.93 -7.36 6.54
CA ASN A 61 16.55 -6.91 6.39
C ASN A 61 16.52 -5.45 5.93
N HIS A 62 16.00 -5.17 4.73
CA HIS A 62 15.80 -3.80 4.25
C HIS A 62 14.43 -3.24 4.68
N THR A 63 14.38 -1.93 4.89
CA THR A 63 13.13 -1.20 5.17
C THR A 63 12.54 -0.69 3.86
N GLY A 64 11.36 -1.18 3.48
CA GLY A 64 10.64 -0.75 2.29
C GLY A 64 10.07 0.67 2.40
N CYS A 65 9.70 1.27 1.27
CA CYS A 65 9.21 2.65 1.18
C CYS A 65 7.99 2.88 2.08
N VAL A 66 7.03 1.96 2.06
CA VAL A 66 5.76 2.08 2.82
C VAL A 66 5.96 1.97 4.32
N GLU A 67 7.06 1.40 4.79
CA GLU A 67 7.33 1.22 6.22
C GLU A 67 7.72 2.54 6.88
N CYS A 68 8.24 3.49 6.11
CA CYS A 68 8.48 4.87 6.55
C CYS A 68 7.31 5.80 6.16
N HIS A 69 6.67 5.59 5.02
CA HIS A 69 5.64 6.52 4.50
C HIS A 69 4.21 6.26 4.98
N LEU A 70 3.90 5.04 5.44
CA LEU A 70 2.59 4.69 5.99
C LEU A 70 2.74 4.31 7.47
N PRO A 71 1.67 4.49 8.27
CA PRO A 71 1.66 3.98 9.64
C PRO A 71 1.83 2.45 9.66
N PRO A 72 2.16 1.85 10.82
CA PRO A 72 2.20 0.41 10.98
C PRO A 72 0.89 -0.25 10.54
N LYS A 73 0.97 -1.48 10.01
CA LYS A 73 -0.20 -2.26 9.60
C LYS A 73 -1.12 -2.45 10.81
N GLY A 74 -2.35 -1.98 10.69
CA GLY A 74 -3.33 -1.99 11.77
C GLY A 74 -4.46 -1.01 11.53
N GLU A 75 -5.04 -0.52 12.62
CA GLU A 75 -6.12 0.47 12.57
C GLU A 75 -5.60 1.77 11.94
N GLY A 76 -6.29 2.26 10.91
CA GLY A 76 -5.90 3.49 10.20
C GLY A 76 -4.92 3.31 9.03
N TYR A 77 -4.31 2.14 8.83
CA TYR A 77 -3.40 1.90 7.69
C TYR A 77 -4.06 2.16 6.34
N LEU A 78 -5.21 1.53 6.10
CA LEU A 78 -5.94 1.66 4.84
C LEU A 78 -6.44 3.09 4.63
N ILE A 79 -6.85 3.76 5.71
CA ILE A 79 -7.33 5.15 5.66
C ILE A 79 -6.18 6.08 5.27
N ALA A 80 -5.00 5.92 5.89
CA ALA A 80 -3.81 6.70 5.55
C ALA A 80 -3.37 6.44 4.09
N LYS A 81 -3.36 5.16 3.67
CA LYS A 81 -3.03 4.76 2.29
C LYS A 81 -3.95 5.43 1.27
N VAL A 82 -5.26 5.42 1.51
CA VAL A 82 -6.26 6.04 0.63
C VAL A 82 -6.15 7.57 0.65
N LYS A 83 -5.79 8.17 1.79
CA LYS A 83 -5.59 9.63 1.90
C LYS A 83 -4.41 10.15 1.09
N GLN A 84 -3.38 9.34 0.92
CA GLN A 84 -2.23 9.66 0.07
C GLN A 84 -2.49 9.39 -1.42
N ASP A 85 -3.62 8.77 -1.78
CA ASP A 85 -3.96 8.45 -3.16
C ASP A 85 -4.40 9.71 -3.92
N PRO A 86 -3.65 10.16 -4.94
CA PRO A 86 -4.00 11.32 -5.74
C PRO A 86 -5.29 11.13 -6.55
N VAL A 87 -5.74 9.88 -6.78
CA VAL A 87 -7.04 9.61 -7.44
C VAL A 87 -8.21 10.10 -6.58
N ILE A 88 -8.07 10.01 -5.25
CA ILE A 88 -9.15 10.34 -4.32
C ILE A 88 -9.07 11.80 -3.85
N TYR A 89 -7.86 12.30 -3.62
CA TYR A 89 -7.66 13.65 -3.04
C TYR A 89 -7.00 14.67 -3.99
N GLY A 90 -6.58 14.27 -5.18
CA GLY A 90 -5.88 15.15 -6.12
C GLY A 90 -4.54 15.68 -5.58
N GLU A 91 -3.97 16.68 -6.25
CA GLU A 91 -2.72 17.36 -5.84
C GLU A 91 -2.81 18.11 -4.49
N ASN A 92 -4.04 18.32 -4.01
CA ASN A 92 -4.34 19.00 -2.74
C ASN A 92 -4.53 18.02 -1.57
N GLY A 93 -4.19 16.74 -1.77
CA GLY A 93 -4.22 15.75 -0.72
C GLY A 93 -3.34 16.14 0.49
N PRO A 94 -3.62 15.56 1.66
CA PRO A 94 -2.86 15.84 2.87
C PRO A 94 -1.38 15.52 2.63
N LYS A 95 -0.56 16.57 2.51
CA LYS A 95 0.88 16.44 2.43
C LYS A 95 1.35 15.82 3.73
N ILE A 96 2.05 14.69 3.64
CA ILE A 96 2.80 14.16 4.78
C ILE A 96 3.67 15.30 5.30
N GLN A 97 3.33 15.81 6.48
CA GLN A 97 4.14 16.84 7.09
C GLN A 97 5.48 16.19 7.40
N ASN A 98 6.52 16.73 6.80
CA ASN A 98 7.89 16.35 7.07
C ASN A 98 8.11 16.54 8.57
N HIS A 99 8.13 15.46 9.35
CA HIS A 99 8.77 15.46 10.65
C HIS A 99 10.28 15.44 10.42
N SER A 100 10.79 16.55 9.87
CA SER A 100 12.20 16.91 9.89
C SER A 100 12.44 17.65 11.21
N THR A 101 12.72 16.89 12.25
CA THR A 101 13.51 17.32 13.41
C THR A 101 14.86 16.64 13.35
#